data_AF-I3TPT6-F1
#
_entry.id   AF-I3TPT6-F1
#
_cell.length_a   1.000
_cell.length_b   1.000
_cell.length_c   1.000
_cell.angle_alpha   90.00
_cell.angle_beta   90.00
_cell.angle_gamma   90.00
#
_symmetry.space_group_name_H-M   'P 1'
#
loop_
_entity.id
_entity.type
_entity.pdbx_description
1 polymer ?
#
loop_
_entity_poly.entity_id
_entity_poly.type
_entity_poly.pdbx_seq_one_letter_code
_entity_poly.pdbx_strand_id
1 'polypeptide(L)'
;MRAIDRAAQTNRWRRRPAAEKALIFIGLMLVSLIAAGWIGQIVILMLVLCLVLGAARVAPRDLRAAAVVPAGFILAGTAVQMITLHWAGGPEVVGPVVGIAGPEMLSAAAFTGLRSITCVVCLIGLALTTPLTSLLQMVQRRGLPPTSRIWR
;
A
#
# COMPACT_ATOMS: atom_id res chain seq x y z
N MET A 1 -2.52 16.16 5.51
CA MET A 1 -2.71 16.43 4.07
C MET A 1 -1.67 17.37 3.46
N ARG A 2 -1.38 18.54 4.06
CA ARG A 2 -0.42 19.51 3.46
C ARG A 2 1.00 18.95 3.18
N ALA A 3 1.50 18.05 4.02
CA ALA A 3 2.86 17.50 3.86
C ALA A 3 3.01 16.58 2.62
N ILE A 4 2.06 15.66 2.41
CA ILE A 4 2.06 14.74 1.26
C ILE A 4 1.90 15.52 -0.05
N ASP A 5 0.95 16.45 -0.10
CA ASP A 5 0.73 17.26 -1.30
C ASP A 5 1.94 18.17 -1.59
N ARG A 6 2.55 18.77 -0.55
CA ARG A 6 3.80 19.52 -0.71
C ARG A 6 4.92 18.66 -1.30
N ALA A 7 5.11 17.43 -0.82
CA ALA A 7 6.12 16.51 -1.35
C ALA A 7 5.86 16.15 -2.83
N ALA A 8 4.58 15.98 -3.20
CA ALA A 8 4.17 15.77 -4.58
C ALA A 8 4.49 16.96 -5.51
N GLN A 9 4.48 18.17 -4.95
CA GLN A 9 4.73 19.42 -5.69
C GLN A 9 6.22 19.82 -5.79
N THR A 10 7.12 19.22 -5.02
CA THR A 10 8.53 19.64 -4.95
C THR A 10 9.53 18.60 -5.47
N ASN A 11 9.09 17.36 -5.73
CA ASN A 11 9.97 16.30 -6.22
C ASN A 11 10.39 16.50 -7.70
N ARG A 12 11.41 15.73 -8.13
CA ARG A 12 11.93 15.79 -9.51
C ARG A 12 10.90 15.35 -10.54
N TRP A 13 10.04 14.42 -10.17
CA TRP A 13 9.03 13.85 -11.03
C TRP A 13 7.84 14.77 -11.27
N ARG A 14 7.74 15.94 -10.62
CA ARG A 14 6.62 16.88 -10.81
C ARG A 14 6.30 17.18 -12.29
N ARG A 15 7.32 17.30 -13.15
CA ARG A 15 7.13 17.60 -14.58
C ARG A 15 6.70 16.40 -15.43
N ARG A 16 6.73 15.18 -14.89
CA ARG A 16 6.31 13.96 -15.60
C ARG A 16 4.78 13.81 -15.59
N PRO A 17 4.17 13.30 -16.68
CA PRO A 17 2.73 13.09 -16.77
C PRO A 17 2.17 12.26 -15.59
N ALA A 18 1.04 12.69 -15.04
CA ALA A 18 0.37 11.98 -13.95
C ALA A 18 -0.08 10.57 -14.36
N ALA A 19 -0.50 10.40 -15.62
CA ALA A 19 -0.94 9.11 -16.15
C ALA A 19 0.18 8.05 -16.19
N GLU A 20 1.41 8.44 -16.56
CA GLU A 20 2.56 7.53 -16.57
C GLU A 20 2.88 7.04 -15.16
N LYS A 21 2.91 7.95 -14.18
CA LYS A 21 3.16 7.59 -12.78
C LYS A 21 2.05 6.70 -12.23
N ALA A 22 0.80 7.04 -12.50
CA ALA A 22 -0.36 6.25 -12.09
C ALA A 22 -0.26 4.85 -12.68
N LEU A 23 0.07 4.71 -13.97
CA LEU A 23 0.26 3.42 -14.62
C LEU A 23 1.38 2.60 -13.95
N ILE A 24 2.52 3.23 -13.62
CA ILE A 24 3.63 2.55 -12.95
C ILE A 24 3.22 2.06 -11.55
N PHE A 25 2.72 2.95 -10.69
CA PHE A 25 2.45 2.59 -9.30
C PHE A 25 1.22 1.70 -9.15
N ILE A 26 0.14 1.97 -9.88
CA ILE A 26 -1.05 1.11 -9.89
C ILE A 26 -0.72 -0.22 -10.57
N GLY A 27 0.04 -0.21 -11.67
CA GLY A 27 0.49 -1.43 -12.34
C GLY A 27 1.32 -2.33 -11.43
N LEU A 28 2.31 -1.78 -10.73
CA LEU A 28 3.12 -2.53 -9.76
C LEU A 28 2.28 -3.04 -8.58
N MET A 29 1.30 -2.26 -8.12
CA MET A 29 0.35 -2.70 -7.10
C MET A 29 -0.49 -3.88 -7.57
N LEU A 30 -1.00 -3.85 -8.80
CA LEU A 30 -1.77 -4.95 -9.40
C LEU A 30 -0.92 -6.21 -9.59
N VAL A 31 0.31 -6.05 -10.08
CA VAL A 31 1.27 -7.16 -10.21
C VAL A 31 1.57 -7.77 -8.83
N SER A 32 1.73 -6.94 -7.79
CA SER A 32 1.89 -7.42 -6.41
C SER A 32 0.68 -8.21 -5.91
N LEU A 33 -0.54 -7.78 -6.21
CA LEU A 33 -1.75 -8.51 -5.80
C LEU A 33 -1.81 -9.92 -6.42
N ILE A 34 -1.37 -10.07 -7.67
CA ILE A 34 -1.43 -11.34 -8.42
C ILE A 34 -0.19 -12.21 -8.15
N ALA A 35 0.94 -11.62 -7.73
CA ALA A 35 2.17 -12.34 -7.46
C ALA A 35 1.99 -13.35 -6.31
N ALA A 36 2.33 -14.61 -6.59
CA ALA A 36 2.26 -15.73 -5.65
C ALA A 36 3.58 -15.98 -4.88
N GLY A 37 4.68 -15.34 -5.29
CA GLY A 37 6.02 -15.61 -4.74
C GLY A 37 6.57 -14.49 -3.84
N TRP A 38 7.26 -14.87 -2.78
CA TRP A 38 7.99 -13.97 -1.87
C TRP A 38 9.01 -13.09 -2.62
N ILE A 39 9.74 -13.71 -3.55
CA ILE A 39 10.75 -13.00 -4.36
C ILE A 39 10.07 -11.88 -5.17
N GLY A 40 8.92 -12.16 -5.78
CA GLY A 40 8.17 -11.16 -6.54
C GLY A 40 7.77 -9.96 -5.67
N GLN A 41 7.29 -10.21 -4.46
CA GLN A 41 6.95 -9.15 -3.51
C GLN A 41 8.16 -8.27 -3.15
N ILE A 42 9.28 -8.90 -2.81
CA ILE A 42 10.52 -8.19 -2.44
C ILE A 42 11.04 -7.36 -3.61
N VAL A 43 11.05 -7.91 -4.82
CA VAL A 43 11.50 -7.22 -6.04
C VAL A 43 10.62 -6.00 -6.31
N ILE A 44 9.29 -6.14 -6.23
CA ILE A 44 8.35 -5.03 -6.46
C ILE A 44 8.55 -3.95 -5.40
N LEU A 45 8.65 -4.34 -4.12
CA LEU A 45 8.89 -3.40 -3.02
C LEU A 45 10.19 -2.61 -3.24
N MET A 46 11.30 -3.29 -3.56
CA MET A 46 12.58 -2.67 -3.85
C MET A 46 12.51 -1.74 -5.08
N LEU A 47 11.81 -2.15 -6.13
CA LEU A 47 11.61 -1.34 -7.33
C LEU A 47 10.88 -0.04 -7.01
N VAL A 48 9.78 -0.12 -6.23
CA VAL A 48 9.01 1.06 -5.83
C VAL A 48 9.86 1.99 -4.96
N LEU A 49 10.62 1.45 -3.99
CA LEU A 49 11.53 2.25 -3.16
C LEU A 49 12.61 2.93 -4.01
N CYS A 50 13.18 2.24 -4.99
CA CYS A 50 14.16 2.81 -5.93
C CYS A 50 13.54 3.94 -6.78
N LEU A 51 12.32 3.75 -7.27
CA LEU A 51 11.60 4.79 -8.02
C LEU A 51 11.33 6.02 -7.15
N VAL A 52 10.86 5.83 -5.92
CA VAL A 52 10.50 6.93 -5.01
C VAL A 52 11.73 7.68 -4.50
N LEU A 53 12.72 6.97 -3.97
CA LEU A 53 13.91 7.56 -3.33
C LEU A 53 15.00 7.93 -4.34
N GLY A 54 15.17 7.15 -5.41
CA GLY A 54 16.20 7.37 -6.43
C GLY A 54 15.70 8.23 -7.60
N ALA A 55 14.67 7.76 -8.31
CA ALA A 55 14.24 8.43 -9.54
C ALA A 55 13.48 9.75 -9.27
N ALA A 56 12.49 9.71 -8.37
CA ALA A 56 11.67 10.85 -7.98
C ALA A 56 12.36 11.75 -6.93
N ARG A 57 13.31 11.20 -6.16
CA ARG A 57 14.07 11.89 -5.11
C ARG A 57 13.17 12.49 -4.02
N VAL A 58 12.16 11.72 -3.60
CA VAL A 58 11.32 12.08 -2.46
C VAL A 58 12.15 11.96 -1.18
N ALA A 59 12.00 12.92 -0.25
CA ALA A 59 12.75 12.89 0.99
C ALA A 59 12.36 11.65 1.82
N PRO A 60 13.31 10.85 2.33
CA PRO A 60 13.01 9.64 3.10
C PRO A 60 12.12 9.89 4.32
N ARG A 61 12.22 11.09 4.91
CA ARG A 61 11.36 11.52 6.03
C ARG A 61 9.88 11.59 5.65
N ASP A 62 9.57 12.02 4.43
CA ASP A 62 8.18 12.19 3.96
C ASP A 62 7.58 10.81 3.66
N LEU A 63 8.38 9.91 3.08
CA LEU A 63 8.01 8.50 2.91
C LEU A 63 7.74 7.82 4.26
N ARG A 64 8.66 7.96 5.23
CA ARG A 64 8.50 7.37 6.57
C ARG A 64 7.27 7.92 7.27
N ALA A 65 7.08 9.24 7.27
CA ALA A 65 5.92 9.87 7.91
C ALA A 65 4.58 9.38 7.31
N ALA A 66 4.52 9.16 5.99
CA ALA A 66 3.34 8.61 5.34
C ALA A 66 3.15 7.10 5.63
N ALA A 67 4.24 6.35 5.82
CA ALA A 67 4.20 4.90 5.98
C ALA A 67 3.94 4.43 7.42
N VAL A 68 4.31 5.20 8.45
CA VAL A 68 4.22 4.75 9.86
C VAL A 68 2.82 4.30 10.25
N VAL A 69 1.78 5.08 9.93
CA VAL A 69 0.41 4.76 10.33
C VAL A 69 -0.11 3.49 9.62
N PRO A 70 -0.04 3.38 8.28
CA PRO A 70 -0.40 2.14 7.59
C PRO A 70 0.43 0.92 8.03
N ALA A 71 1.72 1.09 8.26
CA ALA A 71 2.60 0.00 8.70
C ALA A 71 2.18 -0.53 10.08
N GLY A 72 1.85 0.35 11.02
CA GLY A 72 1.32 -0.06 12.32
C GLY A 72 0.03 -0.86 12.21
N PHE A 73 -0.88 -0.44 11.33
CA PHE A 73 -2.13 -1.17 11.08
C PHE A 73 -1.89 -2.54 10.44
N ILE A 74 -1.00 -2.63 9.44
CA ILE A 74 -0.67 -3.91 8.80
C ILE A 74 -0.02 -4.85 9.80
N LEU A 75 0.95 -4.38 10.59
CA LEU A 75 1.62 -5.20 11.60
C LEU A 75 0.62 -5.73 12.64
N ALA A 76 -0.31 -4.88 13.10
CA ALA A 76 -1.36 -5.30 14.02
C ALA A 76 -2.28 -6.36 13.38
N GLY A 77 -2.72 -6.15 12.14
CA GLY A 77 -3.55 -7.11 11.41
C GLY A 77 -2.85 -8.45 11.16
N THR A 78 -1.58 -8.41 10.74
CA THR A 78 -0.75 -9.61 10.56
C THR A 78 -0.52 -10.33 11.89
N ALA A 79 -0.35 -9.60 13.00
CA ALA A 79 -0.24 -10.19 14.34
C ALA A 79 -1.50 -10.95 14.75
N VAL A 80 -2.68 -10.37 14.52
CA VAL A 80 -3.96 -11.03 14.78
C VAL A 80 -4.11 -12.28 13.92
N GLN A 81 -3.66 -12.23 12.66
CA GLN A 81 -3.75 -13.36 11.73
C GLN A 81 -2.84 -14.55 12.12
N MET A 82 -1.83 -14.33 12.96
CA MET A 82 -1.00 -15.39 13.54
C MET A 82 -1.67 -16.10 14.73
N ILE A 83 -2.80 -15.59 15.21
CA ILE A 83 -3.58 -16.17 16.31
C ILE A 83 -4.66 -17.06 15.71
N THR A 84 -4.76 -18.29 16.22
CA THR A 84 -5.83 -19.23 15.86
C THR A 84 -6.79 -19.40 17.04
N LEU A 85 -8.08 -19.45 16.73
CA LEU A 85 -9.12 -19.84 17.68
C LEU A 85 -9.61 -21.23 17.32
N HIS A 86 -9.41 -22.17 18.23
CA HIS A 86 -9.95 -23.51 18.11
C HIS A 86 -11.08 -23.69 19.11
N TRP A 87 -12.17 -24.32 18.66
CA TRP A 87 -13.23 -24.74 19.58
C TRP A 87 -12.85 -26.08 20.17
N ALA A 88 -12.39 -26.11 21.42
CA ALA A 88 -12.11 -27.35 22.11
C ALA A 88 -13.43 -27.95 22.61
N GLY A 89 -13.80 -29.10 22.08
CA GLY A 89 -14.90 -29.93 22.59
C GLY A 89 -14.33 -31.17 23.25
N GLY A 90 -14.10 -31.11 24.56
CA GLY A 90 -13.66 -32.26 25.37
C GLY A 90 -14.33 -32.27 26.75
N PRO A 91 -14.24 -33.38 27.51
CA PRO A 91 -14.96 -33.54 28.79
C PRO A 91 -14.61 -32.51 29.87
N GLU A 92 -13.41 -31.89 29.80
CA GLU A 92 -12.90 -30.98 30.84
C GLU A 92 -13.00 -29.50 30.47
N VAL A 93 -13.09 -29.13 29.19
CA VAL A 93 -13.21 -27.74 28.73
C VAL A 93 -14.06 -27.68 27.46
N VAL A 94 -15.19 -26.97 27.52
CA VAL A 94 -16.00 -26.58 26.37
C VAL A 94 -15.89 -25.07 26.22
N GLY A 95 -15.11 -24.62 25.23
CA GLY A 95 -14.93 -23.19 24.99
C GLY A 95 -13.85 -22.86 23.95
N PRO A 96 -13.74 -21.57 23.57
CA PRO A 96 -12.73 -21.12 22.64
C PRO A 96 -11.33 -21.17 23.29
N VAL A 97 -10.42 -21.91 22.68
CA VAL A 97 -9.01 -21.95 23.06
C VAL A 97 -8.19 -21.13 22.06
N VAL A 98 -7.38 -20.21 22.58
CA VAL A 98 -6.49 -19.37 21.78
C VAL A 98 -5.14 -20.09 21.65
N GLY A 99 -4.70 -20.29 20.41
CA GLY A 99 -3.41 -20.91 20.10
C GLY A 99 -2.59 -20.07 19.12
N ILE A 100 -1.32 -20.45 18.96
CA ILE A 100 -0.44 -19.90 17.91
C ILE A 100 -0.66 -20.70 16.64
N ALA A 101 -0.78 -19.99 15.52
CA ALA A 101 -0.96 -20.59 14.20
C ALA A 101 0.20 -21.53 13.85
N GLY A 102 -0.10 -22.63 13.15
CA GLY A 102 0.91 -23.53 12.62
C GLY A 102 1.85 -22.84 11.60
N PRO A 103 3.00 -23.44 11.27
CA PRO A 103 4.03 -22.83 10.43
C PRO A 103 3.53 -22.42 9.03
N GLU A 104 2.58 -23.15 8.46
CA GLU A 104 1.94 -22.82 7.17
C GLU A 104 1.08 -21.55 7.25
N MET A 105 0.29 -21.40 8.32
CA MET A 105 -0.51 -20.20 8.53
C MET A 105 0.36 -18.99 8.86
N LEU A 106 1.47 -19.21 9.60
CA LEU A 106 2.44 -18.18 9.89
C LEU A 106 3.10 -17.63 8.60
N SER A 107 3.49 -18.53 7.70
CA SER A 107 4.08 -18.15 6.40
C SER A 107 3.05 -17.40 5.54
N ALA A 108 1.79 -17.84 5.51
CA ALA A 108 0.71 -17.17 4.79
C ALA A 108 0.38 -15.78 5.37
N ALA A 109 0.36 -15.63 6.69
CA ALA A 109 0.14 -14.35 7.37
C ALA A 109 1.29 -13.37 7.06
N ALA A 110 2.54 -13.82 7.17
CA ALA A 110 3.71 -13.00 6.87
C ALA A 110 3.75 -12.59 5.39
N PHE A 111 3.42 -13.49 4.46
CA PHE A 111 3.32 -13.18 3.04
C PHE A 111 2.22 -12.15 2.75
N THR A 112 1.06 -12.27 3.41
CA THR A 112 -0.04 -11.31 3.31
C THR A 112 0.35 -9.94 3.85
N GLY A 113 1.07 -9.90 4.98
CA GLY A 113 1.65 -8.67 5.54
C GLY A 113 2.62 -8.00 4.56
N LEU A 114 3.55 -8.76 3.99
CA LEU A 114 4.49 -8.27 2.99
C LEU A 114 3.77 -7.71 1.75
N ARG A 115 2.79 -8.44 1.19
CA ARG A 115 1.96 -7.97 0.07
C ARG A 115 1.26 -6.65 0.40
N SER A 116 0.72 -6.55 1.61
CA SER A 116 0.03 -5.35 2.08
C SER A 116 0.98 -4.16 2.18
N ILE A 117 2.19 -4.35 2.71
CA ILE A 117 3.25 -3.34 2.77
C ILE A 117 3.62 -2.91 1.34
N THR A 118 3.87 -3.84 0.42
CA THR A 118 4.21 -3.54 -0.97
C THR A 118 3.14 -2.68 -1.64
N CYS A 119 1.86 -3.05 -1.53
CA CYS A 119 0.75 -2.31 -2.11
C CYS A 119 0.62 -0.90 -1.49
N VAL A 120 0.77 -0.78 -0.18
CA VAL A 120 0.75 0.52 0.51
C VAL A 120 1.92 1.40 0.08
N VAL A 121 3.11 0.84 -0.09
CA VAL A 121 4.29 1.59 -0.56
C VAL A 121 4.09 2.05 -2.02
N CYS A 122 3.46 1.25 -2.88
CA CYS A 122 3.03 1.70 -4.22
C CYS A 122 2.09 2.90 -4.15
N LEU A 123 1.06 2.83 -3.28
CA LEU A 123 0.07 3.89 -3.13
C LEU A 123 0.68 5.18 -2.55
N ILE A 124 1.53 5.05 -1.53
CA ILE A 124 2.27 6.17 -0.95
C ILE A 124 3.23 6.77 -1.99
N GLY A 125 3.90 5.93 -2.79
CA GLY A 125 4.75 6.37 -3.89
C GLY A 125 3.98 7.21 -4.92
N LEU A 126 2.78 6.79 -5.29
CA LEU A 126 1.90 7.57 -6.16
C LEU A 126 1.51 8.91 -5.51
N ALA A 127 1.08 8.87 -4.25
CA ALA A 127 0.64 10.06 -3.51
C ALA A 127 1.75 11.10 -3.31
N LEU A 128 2.99 10.66 -3.06
CA LEU A 128 4.15 11.53 -2.85
C LEU A 128 4.77 12.04 -4.16
N THR A 129 4.40 11.46 -5.30
CA THR A 129 4.94 11.85 -6.62
C THR A 129 3.94 12.57 -7.51
N THR A 130 2.65 12.47 -7.20
CA THR A 130 1.57 12.96 -8.05
C THR A 130 0.56 13.76 -7.24
N PRO A 131 0.43 15.07 -7.50
CA PRO A 131 -0.57 15.91 -6.83
C PRO A 131 -1.98 15.41 -7.09
N LEU A 132 -2.86 15.53 -6.09
CA LEU A 132 -4.25 15.11 -6.21
C LEU A 132 -4.98 15.86 -7.33
N THR A 133 -4.67 17.14 -7.52
CA THR A 133 -5.23 17.97 -8.60
C THR A 133 -4.92 17.40 -9.98
N SER A 134 -3.70 16.89 -10.19
CA SER A 134 -3.31 16.26 -11.46
C SER A 134 -3.99 14.92 -11.69
N LEU A 135 -4.20 14.13 -10.63
CA LEU A 135 -4.98 12.88 -10.71
C LEU A 135 -6.45 13.17 -11.05
N LEU A 136 -7.08 14.14 -10.38
CA LEU A 136 -8.46 14.52 -10.65
C LEU A 136 -8.64 15.02 -12.10
N GLN A 137 -7.74 15.89 -12.57
CA GLN A 137 -7.75 16.35 -13.96
C GLN A 137 -7.60 15.21 -14.96
N MET A 138 -6.74 14.22 -14.65
CA MET A 138 -6.58 13.02 -15.49
C MET A 138 -7.88 12.22 -15.59
N VAL A 139 -8.58 11.99 -14.48
CA VAL A 139 -9.83 11.22 -14.49
C VAL A 139 -10.98 12.01 -15.13
N GLN A 140 -11.05 13.33 -14.89
CA GLN A 140 -12.02 14.22 -15.55
C GLN A 140 -11.88 14.20 -17.08
N ARG A 141 -10.64 14.21 -17.60
CA ARG A 141 -10.38 14.10 -19.04
C ARG A 141 -10.86 12.77 -19.65
N ARG A 142 -11.10 11.74 -18.85
CA ARG A 142 -11.63 10.44 -19.28
C ARG A 142 -13.17 10.33 -19.18
N GLY A 143 -13.86 11.45 -18.97
CA GLY A 143 -15.32 11.51 -19.08
C GLY A 143 -16.08 11.63 -17.77
N LEU A 144 -15.40 11.82 -16.63
CA LEU A 144 -16.11 12.25 -15.41
C LEU A 144 -16.56 13.70 -15.58
N PRO A 145 -17.85 14.01 -15.38
CA PRO A 145 -18.34 15.37 -15.51
C PRO A 145 -17.61 16.29 -14.51
N PRO A 146 -17.24 17.52 -14.94
CA PRO A 146 -16.65 18.47 -14.02
C PRO A 146 -17.62 18.74 -12.85
N THR A 147 -17.05 18.90 -11.66
CA THR A 147 -17.78 19.10 -10.38
C THR A 147 -18.71 20.33 -10.41
N SER A 148 -18.64 21.18 -11.43
CA SER A 148 -19.52 22.33 -11.64
C SER A 148 -20.99 21.97 -11.94
N ARG A 149 -21.34 20.69 -12.11
CA ARG A 149 -22.73 20.24 -12.39
C ARG A 149 -23.54 19.78 -11.17
N ILE A 150 -22.97 19.78 -9.97
CA ILE A 150 -23.63 19.25 -8.75
C ILE A 150 -24.42 20.33 -7.99
N TRP A 151 -24.25 21.61 -8.34
CA TRP A 151 -24.89 22.76 -7.67
C TRP A 151 -25.73 23.62 -8.61
N ARG A 152 -26.44 23.01 -9.56
CA ARG A 152 -27.46 23.69 -10.37
C ARG A 152 -28.77 22.94 -10.30
#